data_AF-A0A8J6XTM0-F1
#
_entry.id   AF-A0A8J6XTM0-F1
#
_cell.length_a   1.000
_cell.length_b   1.000
_cell.length_c   1.000
_cell.angle_alpha   90.00
_cell.angle_beta   90.00
_cell.angle_gamma   90.00
#
_symmetry.space_group_name_H-M   'P 1'
#
loop_
_entity.id
_entity.type
_entity.pdbx_description
1 polymer ?
#
loop_
_entity_poly.entity_id
_entity_poly.type
_entity_poly.pdbx_seq_one_letter_code
_entity_poly.pdbx_strand_id
1 'polypeptide(L)'
;MDNLNSISEVTEVTAIVPVASLNQPITTGVPNRALQYRIKKLNTYRYLMAAGLVAGLALHGLIRFGGSYNIGSVDIRHLAQGSIAAHGSILSFIFGDRAVAETANQKKQPFATKYVNGGTPTPDWTNITFKDMKFGEAGSVEFPNIKNPGMKETRSWEAGQSLADVMELGDFEATEFKIEELSLKDIAKITGIDLKELKLDSLELTNWQTIANLSDSIPDLGDMLVSDFPPINDAIQEITGSPYSGTISSAIETFPELEQAELGKYIKLSDYNLTDIPGIESAPLKKFYNWQNTTIGLVPGLADVPFDQFPGILIPDMSFVGKVDLPLREVEANRWKSISGSYQEGFNVPCTKNCAHIEVAGSDNLTGAQWMSGKFQKVKGGFGILGNLNGGKEPTGRHPFGKAFKQVIWDINEASGSITTAMFFRICKRGGFIDLGCSPYFIGPVPFFTYKEMDPIILGTPLSVPKKVAP
;
A
#
# COMPACT_ATOMS: atom_id res chain seq x y z
N MET A 1 -20.21 51.96 -21.42
CA MET A 1 -19.91 53.27 -22.03
C MET A 1 -19.18 54.04 -20.93
N ASP A 2 -17.85 54.19 -20.90
CA ASP A 2 -16.86 54.21 -21.97
C ASP A 2 -15.48 53.66 -21.55
N ASN A 3 -14.80 53.15 -22.58
CA ASN A 3 -13.35 52.90 -22.78
C ASN A 3 -12.53 54.20 -22.67
N LEU A 4 -11.19 54.33 -22.65
CA LEU A 4 -9.97 53.50 -22.68
C LEU A 4 -8.78 54.48 -22.45
N ASN A 5 -7.68 53.98 -21.85
CA ASN A 5 -6.24 54.32 -22.05
C ASN A 5 -5.68 55.76 -22.05
N SER A 6 -4.73 56.02 -21.14
CA SER A 6 -3.35 56.45 -21.45
C SER A 6 -2.40 56.11 -20.27
N ILE A 7 -1.45 55.19 -20.44
CA ILE A 7 0.01 55.39 -20.58
C ILE A 7 0.63 56.36 -19.55
N SER A 8 1.40 55.82 -18.60
CA SER A 8 2.55 56.52 -18.01
C SER A 8 3.79 55.63 -18.09
N GLU A 9 4.79 56.13 -18.79
CA GLU A 9 6.18 55.67 -18.79
C GLU A 9 6.70 55.51 -17.34
N VAL A 10 7.41 54.43 -17.07
CA VAL A 10 8.42 54.43 -16.01
C VAL A 10 9.71 53.92 -16.63
N THR A 11 10.65 54.86 -16.66
CA THR A 11 12.03 54.78 -17.08
C THR A 11 12.80 53.66 -16.39
N GLU A 12 13.61 52.95 -17.19
CA GLU A 12 14.71 52.12 -16.68
C GLU A 12 15.63 52.97 -15.80
N VAL A 13 15.77 52.58 -14.53
CA VAL A 13 16.90 52.99 -13.70
C VAL A 13 17.80 51.78 -13.53
N THR A 14 18.81 51.72 -14.37
CA THR A 14 19.95 50.82 -14.30
C THR A 14 20.80 51.21 -13.08
N ALA A 15 20.56 50.57 -11.94
CA ALA A 15 21.49 50.61 -10.83
C ALA A 15 22.57 49.54 -11.04
N ILE A 16 23.68 49.95 -11.67
CA ILE A 16 24.93 49.18 -11.66
C ILE A 16 25.46 49.23 -10.22
N VAL A 17 25.24 48.15 -9.46
CA VAL A 17 25.90 47.94 -8.17
C VAL A 17 27.23 47.23 -8.43
N PRO A 18 28.37 47.76 -7.96
CA PRO A 18 29.66 47.10 -8.15
C PRO A 18 29.67 45.74 -7.45
N VAL A 19 30.07 44.71 -8.19
CA VAL A 19 30.35 43.37 -7.67
C VAL A 19 31.56 43.48 -6.75
N ALA A 20 31.30 43.62 -5.45
CA ALA A 20 32.29 43.36 -4.43
C ALA A 20 32.50 41.83 -4.37
N SER A 21 33.69 41.39 -4.79
CA SER A 21 34.18 40.02 -4.59
C SER A 21 34.26 39.70 -3.10
N LEU A 22 33.18 39.21 -2.52
CA LEU A 22 33.21 38.53 -1.24
C LEU A 22 33.81 37.14 -1.43
N ASN A 23 35.14 37.07 -1.31
CA ASN A 23 35.85 35.84 -0.96
C ASN A 23 35.34 35.37 0.41
N GLN A 24 34.27 34.59 0.43
CA GLN A 24 33.97 33.75 1.57
C GLN A 24 34.73 32.43 1.41
N PRO A 25 35.49 31.99 2.44
CA PRO A 25 36.17 30.71 2.39
C PRO A 25 35.13 29.61 2.28
N ILE A 26 35.29 28.77 1.25
CA ILE A 26 34.59 27.50 1.12
C ILE A 26 34.90 26.71 2.40
N THR A 27 33.92 26.54 3.26
CA THR A 27 33.97 25.58 4.37
C THR A 27 33.95 24.17 3.79
N THR A 28 35.12 23.73 3.35
CA THR A 28 35.46 22.35 3.06
C THR A 28 35.49 21.58 4.39
N GLY A 29 34.31 21.16 4.86
CA GLY A 29 34.21 20.51 6.18
C GLY A 29 33.24 19.34 6.29
N VAL A 30 32.36 19.12 5.29
CA VAL A 30 31.48 17.95 5.29
C VAL A 30 31.91 17.02 4.17
N PRO A 31 32.61 15.91 4.46
CA PRO A 31 33.00 14.96 3.42
C PRO A 31 31.73 14.42 2.74
N ASN A 32 31.75 14.36 1.41
CA ASN A 32 30.70 13.70 0.62
C ASN A 32 30.64 12.23 1.05
N ARG A 33 29.67 11.89 1.93
CA ARG A 33 29.61 10.58 2.59
C ARG A 33 29.27 9.47 1.61
N ALA A 34 28.51 9.75 0.55
CA ALA A 34 28.27 8.82 -0.54
C ALA A 34 29.57 8.49 -1.30
N LEU A 35 30.42 9.49 -1.56
CA LEU A 35 31.75 9.28 -2.14
C LEU A 35 32.66 8.49 -1.19
N GLN A 36 32.64 8.79 0.12
CA GLN A 36 33.43 8.04 1.11
C GLN A 36 32.97 6.58 1.24
N TYR A 37 31.67 6.33 1.22
CA TYR A 37 31.10 4.97 1.20
C TYR A 37 31.50 4.23 -0.08
N ARG A 38 31.39 4.87 -1.26
CA ARG A 38 31.85 4.32 -2.55
C ARG A 38 33.34 3.99 -2.51
N ILE A 39 34.19 4.90 -2.01
CA ILE A 39 35.64 4.67 -1.87
C ILE A 39 35.91 3.50 -0.93
N LYS A 40 35.25 3.44 0.24
CA LYS A 40 35.44 2.36 1.21
C LYS A 40 35.02 1.00 0.63
N LYS A 41 33.87 0.93 -0.04
CA LYS A 41 33.35 -0.29 -0.68
C LYS A 41 34.25 -0.74 -1.84
N LEU A 42 34.69 0.19 -2.71
CA LEU A 42 35.66 -0.11 -3.77
C LEU A 42 36.99 -0.62 -3.21
N ASN A 43 37.48 -0.04 -2.12
CA ASN A 43 38.72 -0.49 -1.48
C ASN A 43 38.58 -1.92 -0.94
N THR A 44 37.44 -2.27 -0.33
CA THR A 44 37.16 -3.65 0.08
C THR A 44 37.16 -4.61 -1.10
N TYR A 45 36.50 -4.26 -2.21
CA TYR A 45 36.49 -5.10 -3.42
C TYR A 45 37.87 -5.23 -4.07
N ARG A 46 38.66 -4.16 -4.12
CA ARG A 46 40.05 -4.20 -4.61
C ARG A 46 40.91 -5.13 -3.75
N TYR A 47 40.71 -5.09 -2.43
CA TYR A 47 41.42 -5.97 -1.50
C TYR A 47 41.06 -7.44 -1.71
N LEU A 48 39.77 -7.74 -1.90
CA LEU A 48 39.30 -9.10 -2.17
C LEU A 48 39.79 -9.62 -3.53
N MET A 49 39.80 -8.78 -4.58
CA MET A 49 40.36 -9.15 -5.88
C MET A 49 41.86 -9.39 -5.81
N ALA A 50 42.62 -8.56 -5.09
CA ALA A 50 44.05 -8.76 -4.89
C ALA A 50 44.34 -10.03 -4.10
N ALA A 51 43.59 -10.30 -3.02
CA ALA A 51 43.72 -11.53 -2.24
C ALA A 51 43.39 -12.77 -3.07
N GLY A 52 42.33 -12.72 -3.90
CA GLY A 52 41.97 -13.78 -4.83
C GLY A 52 43.05 -14.04 -5.89
N LEU A 53 43.65 -12.98 -6.44
CA LEU A 53 44.75 -13.09 -7.40
C LEU A 53 46.00 -13.72 -6.77
N VAL A 54 46.37 -13.32 -5.55
CA VAL A 54 47.51 -13.88 -4.81
C VAL A 54 47.29 -15.36 -4.49
N ALA A 55 46.09 -15.72 -4.01
CA ALA A 55 45.73 -17.12 -3.77
C ALA A 55 45.76 -17.95 -5.06
N GLY A 56 45.24 -17.39 -6.16
CA GLY A 56 45.27 -18.03 -7.48
C GLY A 56 46.68 -18.25 -8.02
N LEU A 57 47.58 -17.27 -7.86
CA LEU A 57 48.99 -17.36 -8.26
C LEU A 57 49.78 -18.33 -7.38
N ALA A 58 49.53 -18.37 -6.07
CA ALA A 58 50.15 -19.33 -5.17
C ALA A 58 49.73 -20.77 -5.53
N LEU A 59 48.45 -20.99 -5.81
CA LEU A 59 47.92 -22.28 -6.25
C LEU A 59 48.50 -22.68 -7.62
N HIS A 60 48.57 -21.76 -8.58
CA HIS A 60 49.20 -22.00 -9.87
C HIS A 60 50.71 -22.26 -9.77
N GLY A 61 51.41 -21.57 -8.86
CA GLY A 61 52.84 -21.79 -8.60
C GLY A 61 53.11 -23.17 -8.01
N LEU A 62 52.27 -23.62 -7.07
CA LEU A 62 52.32 -24.98 -6.52
C LEU A 62 52.04 -26.05 -7.58
N ILE A 63 51.13 -25.79 -8.52
CA ILE A 63 50.80 -26.74 -9.61
C ILE A 63 51.89 -26.77 -10.70
N ARG A 64 52.52 -25.63 -11.03
CA ARG A 64 53.56 -25.57 -12.08
C ARG A 64 54.96 -25.95 -11.62
N PHE A 65 55.29 -25.81 -10.33
CA PHE A 65 56.63 -26.07 -9.80
C PHE A 65 56.68 -27.18 -8.75
N GLY A 66 55.55 -27.83 -8.44
CA GLY A 66 55.43 -28.96 -7.53
C GLY A 66 55.82 -30.31 -8.13
N GLY A 67 56.99 -30.37 -8.78
CA GLY A 67 57.70 -31.61 -9.04
C GLY A 67 58.81 -31.77 -8.01
N SER A 68 58.55 -32.58 -6.96
CA SER A 68 59.55 -33.06 -5.99
C SER A 68 60.02 -32.04 -4.94
N TYR A 69 59.20 -31.79 -3.91
CA TYR A 69 59.74 -31.38 -2.60
C TYR A 69 59.22 -32.31 -1.51
N ASN A 70 60.18 -33.00 -0.89
CA ASN A 70 60.03 -33.88 0.25
C ASN A 70 59.80 -32.98 1.49
N ILE A 71 58.56 -32.87 1.96
CA ILE A 71 58.24 -32.09 3.17
C ILE A 71 58.57 -32.97 4.38
N GLY A 72 59.85 -32.96 4.75
CA GLY A 72 60.39 -33.59 5.93
C GLY A 72 61.19 -32.60 6.77
N SER A 73 60.61 -31.46 7.14
CA SER A 73 60.95 -30.64 8.32
C SER A 73 60.34 -29.22 8.19
N VAL A 74 59.07 -29.06 8.54
CA VAL A 74 58.57 -27.76 9.02
C VAL A 74 57.85 -28.05 10.33
N ASP A 75 58.51 -27.69 11.42
CA ASP A 75 58.00 -27.79 12.79
C ASP A 75 56.87 -26.76 12.95
N ILE A 76 55.63 -27.22 12.85
CA ILE A 76 54.44 -26.46 13.26
C ILE A 76 53.95 -27.06 14.58
N ARG A 77 54.70 -26.80 15.66
CA ARG A 77 54.17 -26.86 17.02
C ARG A 77 53.45 -25.55 17.33
N HIS A 78 52.15 -25.58 17.07
CA HIS A 78 51.06 -24.80 17.67
C HIS A 78 50.09 -24.38 16.57
N LEU A 79 49.09 -25.22 16.33
CA LEU A 79 47.67 -24.85 16.36
C LEU A 79 46.85 -26.08 15.93
N ALA A 80 45.88 -26.43 16.79
CA ALA A 80 44.75 -27.31 16.54
C ALA A 80 45.03 -28.81 16.28
N GLN A 81 45.06 -29.58 17.36
CA GLN A 81 44.56 -30.96 17.36
C GLN A 81 43.04 -30.94 17.14
N GLY A 82 42.53 -31.72 16.19
CA GLY A 82 41.08 -31.89 16.03
C GLY A 82 40.59 -32.53 14.73
N SER A 83 41.17 -33.67 14.34
CA SER A 83 40.55 -34.78 13.58
C SER A 83 39.92 -34.53 12.19
N ILE A 84 40.56 -35.13 11.18
CA ILE A 84 40.01 -35.51 9.87
C ILE A 84 39.60 -36.99 9.92
N ALA A 85 38.40 -37.31 9.43
CA ALA A 85 38.02 -38.56 8.76
C ALA A 85 36.72 -38.24 7.97
N ALA A 86 36.47 -38.63 6.72
CA ALA A 86 37.14 -39.50 5.77
C ALA A 86 36.60 -39.19 4.35
N HIS A 87 37.41 -39.53 3.34
CA HIS A 87 37.05 -40.02 1.99
C HIS A 87 36.03 -39.25 1.12
N GLY A 88 36.51 -38.71 0.00
CA GLY A 88 35.69 -38.32 -1.15
C GLY A 88 36.52 -37.82 -2.32
N SER A 89 36.49 -38.56 -3.42
CA SER A 89 37.26 -38.40 -4.67
C SER A 89 37.19 -37.00 -5.31
N ILE A 90 38.33 -36.55 -5.85
CA ILE A 90 38.54 -35.25 -6.55
C ILE A 90 37.80 -35.15 -7.90
N LEU A 91 37.10 -36.20 -8.36
CA LEU A 91 36.38 -36.20 -9.64
C LEU A 91 34.95 -35.62 -9.61
N SER A 92 34.38 -35.29 -8.45
CA SER A 92 33.06 -34.64 -8.36
C SER A 92 33.07 -33.12 -8.64
N PHE A 93 34.25 -32.53 -8.83
CA PHE A 93 34.41 -31.09 -9.04
C PHE A 93 34.22 -30.61 -10.49
N ILE A 94 34.15 -31.50 -11.48
CA ILE A 94 34.16 -31.07 -12.90
C ILE A 94 32.84 -31.39 -13.64
N PHE A 95 32.13 -32.45 -13.26
CA PHE A 95 30.83 -32.77 -13.85
C PHE A 95 29.90 -33.35 -12.77
N GLY A 96 29.14 -32.46 -12.12
CA GLY A 96 28.16 -32.82 -11.10
C GLY A 96 26.97 -31.88 -11.20
N ASP A 97 25.80 -32.49 -11.35
CA ASP A 97 24.50 -31.87 -11.56
C ASP A 97 24.28 -30.61 -10.71
N ARG A 98 23.85 -29.53 -11.38
CA ARG A 98 23.21 -28.40 -10.69
C ARG A 98 21.84 -28.86 -10.19
N ALA A 99 21.83 -29.66 -9.13
CA ALA A 99 20.81 -29.49 -8.12
C ALA A 99 21.01 -28.08 -7.56
N VAL A 100 20.09 -27.18 -7.92
CA VAL A 100 19.99 -25.85 -7.34
C VAL A 100 19.85 -26.06 -5.83
N ALA A 101 20.94 -25.85 -5.10
CA ALA A 101 20.91 -25.77 -3.66
C ALA A 101 20.11 -24.50 -3.29
N GLU A 102 18.80 -24.65 -3.16
CA GLU A 102 17.92 -23.73 -2.45
C GLU A 102 18.32 -23.73 -0.97
N THR A 103 19.34 -22.94 -0.66
CA THR A 103 19.60 -22.46 0.69
C THR A 103 19.93 -20.98 0.61
N ALA A 104 18.91 -20.18 0.30
CA ALA A 104 18.91 -18.77 0.60
C ALA A 104 17.97 -18.57 1.79
N ASN A 105 18.55 -18.18 2.92
CA ASN A 105 17.90 -17.63 4.11
C ASN A 105 16.75 -16.69 3.67
N GLN A 106 15.51 -17.20 3.64
CA GLN A 106 14.37 -16.43 3.14
C GLN A 106 14.24 -15.17 4.00
N LYS A 107 14.39 -14.00 3.35
CA LYS A 107 14.23 -12.70 4.00
C LYS A 107 12.83 -12.68 4.63
N LYS A 108 12.76 -12.62 5.96
CA LYS A 108 11.47 -12.53 6.66
C LYS A 108 10.76 -11.24 6.23
N GLN A 109 9.77 -11.38 5.36
CA GLN A 109 8.91 -10.28 4.94
C GLN A 109 7.77 -10.09 5.96
N PRO A 110 7.20 -8.88 6.09
CA PRO A 110 6.03 -8.62 6.93
C PRO A 110 4.79 -9.45 6.56
N PHE A 111 4.65 -9.83 5.29
CA PHE A 111 3.52 -10.61 4.77
C PHE A 111 3.96 -11.79 3.92
N ALA A 112 3.01 -12.69 3.64
CA ALA A 112 3.18 -13.75 2.65
C ALA A 112 3.65 -13.15 1.32
N THR A 113 4.76 -13.67 0.79
CA THR A 113 5.46 -13.09 -0.36
C THR A 113 5.82 -14.18 -1.35
N LYS A 114 5.50 -13.94 -2.63
CA LYS A 114 5.98 -14.69 -3.78
C LYS A 114 7.14 -13.93 -4.44
N TYR A 115 8.02 -14.66 -5.12
CA TYR A 115 9.12 -14.08 -5.86
C TYR A 115 8.97 -14.38 -7.35
N VAL A 116 8.96 -13.35 -8.19
CA VAL A 116 8.75 -13.46 -9.65
C VAL A 116 9.91 -12.85 -10.42
N ASN A 117 10.08 -13.24 -11.69
CA ASN A 117 11.01 -12.64 -12.66
C ASN A 117 12.40 -12.29 -12.09
N GLY A 118 13.14 -13.32 -11.64
CA GLY A 118 14.52 -13.13 -11.16
C GLY A 118 14.64 -12.59 -9.72
N GLY A 119 13.61 -12.81 -8.89
CA GLY A 119 13.68 -12.53 -7.44
C GLY A 119 12.96 -11.26 -6.99
N THR A 120 12.04 -10.72 -7.80
CA THR A 120 11.21 -9.57 -7.43
C THR A 120 10.15 -9.96 -6.42
N PRO A 121 10.13 -9.38 -5.20
CA PRO A 121 9.11 -9.69 -4.22
C PRO A 121 7.76 -9.11 -4.66
N THR A 122 6.73 -9.95 -4.61
CA THR A 122 5.33 -9.61 -4.86
C THR A 122 4.47 -10.19 -3.75
N PRO A 123 3.40 -9.51 -3.31
CA PRO A 123 2.57 -10.04 -2.24
C PRO A 123 1.90 -11.33 -2.70
N ASP A 124 1.79 -12.29 -1.78
CA ASP A 124 1.04 -13.49 -2.04
C ASP A 124 -0.44 -13.27 -1.71
N TRP A 125 -1.19 -12.73 -2.67
CA TRP A 125 -2.60 -12.38 -2.48
C TRP A 125 -3.50 -13.54 -2.07
N THR A 126 -3.08 -14.78 -2.31
CA THR A 126 -3.83 -15.98 -1.89
C THR A 126 -3.74 -16.24 -0.38
N ASN A 127 -2.79 -15.60 0.30
CA ASN A 127 -2.48 -15.78 1.72
C ASN A 127 -2.51 -14.44 2.47
N ILE A 128 -3.20 -13.45 1.91
CA ILE A 128 -3.35 -12.11 2.52
C ILE A 128 -4.83 -11.76 2.52
N THR A 129 -5.31 -11.42 3.69
CA THR A 129 -6.68 -10.93 3.95
C THR A 129 -6.62 -9.53 4.58
N PHE A 130 -7.79 -8.88 4.76
CA PHE A 130 -7.86 -7.61 5.48
C PHE A 130 -7.45 -7.77 6.95
N LYS A 131 -7.72 -8.95 7.53
CA LYS A 131 -7.39 -9.30 8.91
C LYS A 131 -5.89 -9.41 9.17
N ASP A 132 -5.12 -9.82 8.18
CA ASP A 132 -3.67 -9.97 8.30
C ASP A 132 -2.95 -8.61 8.27
N MET A 133 -3.55 -7.61 7.62
CA MET A 133 -2.95 -6.29 7.46
C MET A 133 -3.14 -5.43 8.72
N LYS A 134 -2.04 -5.15 9.42
CA LYS A 134 -2.05 -4.41 10.67
C LYS A 134 -1.34 -3.07 10.59
N PHE A 135 -1.92 -2.05 11.21
CA PHE A 135 -1.29 -0.75 11.35
C PHE A 135 0.01 -0.84 12.15
N GLY A 136 1.03 -0.13 11.71
CA GLY A 136 2.31 0.00 12.43
C GLY A 136 2.31 1.16 13.42
N GLU A 137 1.47 2.18 13.22
CA GLU A 137 1.36 3.35 14.08
C GLU A 137 -0.13 3.73 14.23
N ALA A 138 -0.46 4.39 15.34
CA ALA A 138 -1.79 4.91 15.59
C ALA A 138 -2.06 6.20 14.80
N GLY A 139 -3.33 6.51 14.58
CA GLY A 139 -3.74 7.75 13.94
C GLY A 139 -5.24 8.00 14.05
N SER A 140 -5.67 9.19 13.64
CA SER A 140 -7.08 9.54 13.58
C SER A 140 -7.35 10.61 12.53
N VAL A 141 -8.61 10.70 12.13
CA VAL A 141 -9.13 11.76 11.27
C VAL A 141 -10.57 12.07 11.63
N GLU A 142 -10.88 13.36 11.73
CA GLU A 142 -12.23 13.87 11.83
C GLU A 142 -12.78 14.12 10.43
N PHE A 143 -13.99 13.65 10.18
CA PHE A 143 -14.70 13.88 8.95
C PHE A 143 -15.34 15.28 8.93
N PRO A 144 -15.55 15.86 7.74
CA PRO A 144 -16.39 17.05 7.63
C PRO A 144 -17.78 16.74 8.19
N ASN A 145 -18.38 17.71 8.88
CA ASN A 145 -19.72 17.60 9.48
C ASN A 145 -20.80 17.49 8.40
N ILE A 146 -21.01 16.28 7.89
CA ILE A 146 -21.97 15.92 6.85
C ILE A 146 -22.84 14.83 7.43
N LYS A 147 -24.15 15.09 7.52
CA LYS A 147 -25.12 14.11 8.02
C LYS A 147 -25.43 13.10 6.91
N ASN A 148 -24.90 11.90 7.03
CA ASN A 148 -25.21 10.77 6.15
C ASN A 148 -25.33 9.48 6.98
N PRO A 149 -26.39 8.66 6.84
CA PRO A 149 -26.53 7.42 7.62
C PRO A 149 -25.31 6.50 7.52
N GLY A 150 -24.87 5.97 8.66
CA GLY A 150 -23.65 5.16 8.80
C GLY A 150 -22.33 5.93 8.75
N MET A 151 -22.32 7.21 8.34
CA MET A 151 -21.08 8.00 8.29
C MET A 151 -20.60 8.35 9.70
N LYS A 152 -19.38 7.96 10.03
CA LYS A 152 -18.73 8.27 11.30
C LYS A 152 -18.27 9.73 11.32
N GLU A 153 -18.30 10.36 12.49
CA GLU A 153 -17.73 11.70 12.69
C GLU A 153 -16.20 11.66 12.75
N THR A 154 -15.65 10.59 13.31
CA THR A 154 -14.21 10.38 13.46
C THR A 154 -13.88 8.94 13.13
N ARG A 155 -12.73 8.73 12.50
CA ARG A 155 -12.12 7.40 12.36
C ARG A 155 -10.75 7.43 12.99
N SER A 156 -10.50 6.50 13.91
CA SER A 156 -9.22 6.33 14.59
C SER A 156 -8.76 4.89 14.47
N TRP A 157 -7.44 4.70 14.54
CA TRP A 157 -6.81 3.39 14.55
C TRP A 157 -5.61 3.36 15.48
N GLU A 158 -5.30 2.17 15.96
CA GLU A 158 -4.17 1.90 16.83
C GLU A 158 -3.11 1.03 16.14
N ALA A 159 -1.87 1.12 16.64
CA ALA A 159 -0.82 0.21 16.20
C ALA A 159 -1.20 -1.25 16.54
N GLY A 160 -1.06 -2.15 15.58
CA GLY A 160 -1.43 -3.56 15.68
C GLY A 160 -2.90 -3.85 15.33
N GLN A 161 -3.75 -2.84 15.19
CA GLN A 161 -5.14 -3.01 14.78
C GLN A 161 -5.21 -3.42 13.30
N SER A 162 -6.19 -4.27 12.97
CA SER A 162 -6.42 -4.76 11.60
C SER A 162 -7.04 -3.67 10.72
N LEU A 163 -6.74 -3.69 9.42
CA LEU A 163 -7.46 -2.88 8.43
C LEU A 163 -8.96 -3.20 8.43
N ALA A 164 -9.34 -4.45 8.65
CA ALA A 164 -10.74 -4.87 8.69
C ALA A 164 -11.56 -4.10 9.73
N ASP A 165 -10.94 -3.71 10.85
CA ASP A 165 -11.65 -3.06 11.97
C ASP A 165 -11.81 -1.54 11.78
N VAL A 166 -11.14 -0.96 10.79
CA VAL A 166 -10.99 0.49 10.63
C VAL A 166 -11.50 0.96 9.27
N MET A 167 -11.15 0.22 8.22
CA MET A 167 -11.47 0.59 6.85
C MET A 167 -12.92 0.24 6.53
N GLU A 168 -13.54 1.07 5.70
CA GLU A 168 -14.92 0.90 5.25
C GLU A 168 -14.96 0.51 3.76
N LEU A 169 -16.05 -0.12 3.32
CA LEU A 169 -16.19 -0.63 1.95
C LEU A 169 -15.94 0.48 0.90
N GLY A 170 -16.43 1.70 1.16
CA GLY A 170 -16.28 2.84 0.26
C GLY A 170 -14.84 3.27 0.01
N ASP A 171 -13.93 2.99 0.94
CA ASP A 171 -12.51 3.32 0.80
C ASP A 171 -11.87 2.58 -0.41
N PHE A 172 -12.50 1.47 -0.83
CA PHE A 172 -12.06 0.62 -1.92
C PHE A 172 -12.92 0.72 -3.20
N GLU A 173 -13.98 1.52 -3.22
CA GLU A 173 -14.91 1.67 -4.38
C GLU A 173 -14.18 2.12 -5.67
N ALA A 174 -13.18 2.99 -5.54
CA ALA A 174 -12.41 3.52 -6.68
C ALA A 174 -11.09 2.77 -6.89
N THR A 175 -11.06 1.48 -6.57
CA THR A 175 -9.88 0.61 -6.62
C THR A 175 -10.13 -0.61 -7.49
N GLU A 176 -9.09 -1.40 -7.71
CA GLU A 176 -9.16 -2.58 -8.55
C GLU A 176 -9.90 -3.75 -7.88
N PHE A 177 -10.11 -3.74 -6.56
CA PHE A 177 -10.67 -4.90 -5.84
C PHE A 177 -12.13 -5.22 -6.18
N LYS A 178 -12.96 -4.20 -6.42
CA LYS A 178 -14.41 -4.35 -6.66
C LYS A 178 -15.12 -5.18 -5.58
N ILE A 179 -14.79 -4.93 -4.31
CA ILE A 179 -15.31 -5.68 -3.15
C ILE A 179 -16.83 -5.52 -3.05
N GLU A 180 -17.32 -4.35 -3.44
CA GLU A 180 -18.72 -3.96 -3.44
C GLU A 180 -19.60 -4.77 -4.41
N GLU A 181 -18.98 -5.52 -5.34
CA GLU A 181 -19.70 -6.44 -6.23
C GLU A 181 -20.02 -7.79 -5.58
N LEU A 182 -19.39 -8.13 -4.45
CA LEU A 182 -19.67 -9.37 -3.74
C LEU A 182 -21.03 -9.31 -3.04
N SER A 183 -21.68 -10.47 -2.96
CA SER A 183 -22.81 -10.72 -2.05
C SER A 183 -22.36 -11.48 -0.80
N LEU A 184 -23.20 -11.56 0.24
CA LEU A 184 -22.91 -12.40 1.41
C LEU A 184 -22.84 -13.88 1.02
N LYS A 185 -23.62 -14.30 0.03
CA LYS A 185 -23.58 -15.65 -0.52
C LYS A 185 -22.24 -15.98 -1.16
N ASP A 186 -21.63 -15.04 -1.88
CA ASP A 186 -20.30 -15.21 -2.44
C ASP A 186 -19.24 -15.33 -1.33
N ILE A 187 -19.32 -14.43 -0.33
CA ILE A 187 -18.40 -14.43 0.81
C ILE A 187 -18.53 -15.74 1.60
N ALA A 188 -19.75 -16.21 1.84
CA ALA A 188 -20.03 -17.48 2.51
C ALA A 188 -19.46 -18.68 1.76
N LYS A 189 -19.56 -18.67 0.43
CA LYS A 189 -18.98 -19.72 -0.42
C LYS A 189 -17.44 -19.76 -0.32
N ILE A 190 -16.79 -18.59 -0.20
CA ILE A 190 -15.33 -18.50 -0.09
C ILE A 190 -14.84 -18.91 1.30
N THR A 191 -15.52 -18.42 2.34
CA THR A 191 -15.04 -18.53 3.74
C THR A 191 -15.63 -19.69 4.51
N GLY A 192 -16.72 -20.29 4.01
CA GLY A 192 -17.42 -21.40 4.65
C GLY A 192 -18.33 -20.99 5.82
N ILE A 193 -18.62 -19.69 5.99
CA ILE A 193 -19.58 -19.25 7.01
C ILE A 193 -21.00 -19.72 6.68
N ASP A 194 -21.77 -20.08 7.71
CA ASP A 194 -23.18 -20.43 7.56
C ASP A 194 -24.06 -19.20 7.82
N LEU A 195 -24.70 -18.70 6.75
CA LEU A 195 -25.55 -17.52 6.82
C LEU A 195 -26.83 -17.74 7.61
N LYS A 196 -27.28 -18.99 7.81
CA LYS A 196 -28.50 -19.31 8.56
C LYS A 196 -28.34 -19.08 10.07
N GLU A 197 -27.10 -19.15 10.56
CA GLU A 197 -26.77 -18.92 11.96
C GLU A 197 -26.58 -17.42 12.28
N LEU A 198 -26.63 -16.55 11.26
CA LEU A 198 -26.45 -15.12 11.40
C LEU A 198 -27.76 -14.39 11.67
N LYS A 199 -27.67 -13.30 12.42
CA LYS A 199 -28.76 -12.36 12.71
C LYS A 199 -28.69 -11.13 11.82
N LEU A 200 -29.77 -10.37 11.68
CA LEU A 200 -29.76 -9.15 10.85
C LEU A 200 -28.74 -8.12 11.35
N ASP A 201 -28.54 -7.99 12.66
CA ASP A 201 -27.57 -7.06 13.26
C ASP A 201 -26.10 -7.46 13.06
N SER A 202 -25.83 -8.70 12.62
CA SER A 202 -24.47 -9.14 12.25
C SER A 202 -23.94 -8.45 10.99
N LEU A 203 -24.83 -7.90 10.17
CA LEU A 203 -24.51 -7.15 8.97
C LEU A 203 -24.77 -5.66 9.26
N GLU A 204 -23.72 -4.88 9.50
CA GLU A 204 -23.86 -3.50 9.99
C GLU A 204 -24.75 -2.61 9.08
N LEU A 205 -24.75 -2.83 7.77
CA LEU A 205 -25.56 -2.03 6.83
C LEU A 205 -27.07 -2.14 7.04
N THR A 206 -27.58 -3.22 7.67
CA THR A 206 -29.01 -3.40 7.91
C THR A 206 -29.56 -2.35 8.89
N ASN A 207 -28.71 -1.83 9.77
CA ASN A 207 -29.10 -0.82 10.77
C ASN A 207 -29.72 0.43 10.15
N TRP A 208 -29.25 0.82 8.96
CA TRP A 208 -29.66 2.06 8.30
C TRP A 208 -30.34 1.84 6.94
N GLN A 209 -30.71 0.60 6.61
CA GLN A 209 -31.62 0.38 5.49
C GLN A 209 -33.04 0.79 5.88
N THR A 210 -33.77 1.34 4.93
CA THR A 210 -35.22 1.54 5.04
C THR A 210 -35.92 0.43 4.26
N ILE A 211 -37.23 0.25 4.47
CA ILE A 211 -38.00 -0.76 3.72
C ILE A 211 -37.98 -0.44 2.22
N ALA A 212 -38.07 0.84 1.85
CA ALA A 212 -37.92 1.28 0.46
C ALA A 212 -36.54 0.91 -0.12
N ASN A 213 -35.45 1.23 0.60
CA ASN A 213 -34.10 0.91 0.15
C ASN A 213 -33.88 -0.60 -0.03
N LEU A 214 -34.44 -1.42 0.87
CA LEU A 214 -34.38 -2.88 0.72
C LEU A 214 -35.14 -3.36 -0.51
N SER A 215 -36.34 -2.83 -0.74
CA SER A 215 -37.16 -3.15 -1.92
C SER A 215 -36.44 -2.81 -3.23
N ASP A 216 -35.69 -1.71 -3.26
CA ASP A 216 -34.87 -1.32 -4.42
C ASP A 216 -33.61 -2.18 -4.60
N SER A 217 -33.05 -2.65 -3.48
CA SER A 217 -31.78 -3.41 -3.46
C SER A 217 -31.95 -4.88 -3.80
N ILE A 218 -33.10 -5.46 -3.41
CA ILE A 218 -33.38 -6.89 -3.49
C ILE A 218 -34.44 -7.12 -4.57
N PRO A 219 -34.11 -7.84 -5.67
CA PRO A 219 -35.05 -8.14 -6.72
C PRO A 219 -36.33 -8.80 -6.20
N ASP A 220 -37.47 -8.37 -6.72
CA ASP A 220 -38.81 -8.89 -6.46
C ASP A 220 -39.30 -8.76 -5.00
N LEU A 221 -38.52 -8.19 -4.08
CA LEU A 221 -38.91 -8.04 -2.67
C LEU A 221 -40.18 -7.19 -2.54
N GLY A 222 -40.30 -6.12 -3.32
CA GLY A 222 -41.47 -5.24 -3.30
C GLY A 222 -42.79 -5.92 -3.62
N ASP A 223 -42.77 -6.99 -4.43
CA ASP A 223 -43.98 -7.71 -4.85
C ASP A 223 -44.46 -8.74 -3.81
N MET A 224 -43.64 -9.02 -2.80
CA MET A 224 -43.96 -10.00 -1.78
C MET A 224 -44.88 -9.39 -0.70
N LEU A 225 -45.67 -10.26 -0.03
CA LEU A 225 -46.58 -9.84 1.02
C LEU A 225 -45.81 -9.49 2.30
N VAL A 226 -46.22 -8.40 2.96
CA VAL A 226 -45.61 -7.98 4.24
C VAL A 226 -45.70 -9.07 5.31
N SER A 227 -46.82 -9.81 5.34
CA SER A 227 -47.07 -10.88 6.32
C SER A 227 -46.09 -12.05 6.27
N ASP A 228 -45.38 -12.22 5.15
CA ASP A 228 -44.48 -13.35 4.95
C ASP A 228 -43.10 -13.11 5.59
N PHE A 229 -42.80 -11.86 5.99
CA PHE A 229 -41.49 -11.46 6.53
C PHE A 229 -41.65 -10.74 7.87
N PRO A 230 -41.47 -11.46 8.99
CA PRO A 230 -41.56 -10.88 10.33
C PRO A 230 -40.79 -9.56 10.52
N PRO A 231 -39.51 -9.42 10.12
CA PRO A 231 -38.80 -8.16 10.35
C PRO A 231 -39.41 -6.96 9.59
N ILE A 232 -39.97 -7.18 8.40
CA ILE A 232 -40.59 -6.09 7.62
C ILE A 232 -41.97 -5.76 8.18
N ASN A 233 -42.76 -6.79 8.53
CA ASN A 233 -44.07 -6.61 9.16
C ASN A 233 -43.96 -5.84 10.49
N ASP A 234 -43.05 -6.26 11.36
CA ASP A 234 -42.89 -5.66 12.68
C ASP A 234 -42.36 -4.23 12.57
N ALA A 235 -41.48 -3.96 11.61
CA ALA A 235 -41.04 -2.59 11.32
C ALA A 235 -42.18 -1.70 10.82
N ILE A 236 -43.00 -2.17 9.86
CA ILE A 236 -44.16 -1.39 9.37
C ILE A 236 -45.14 -1.12 10.51
N GLN A 237 -45.42 -2.11 11.35
CA GLN A 237 -46.32 -1.96 12.49
C GLN A 237 -45.79 -0.93 13.48
N GLU A 238 -44.49 -0.94 13.80
CA GLU A 238 -43.90 0.02 14.74
C GLU A 238 -43.84 1.44 14.16
N ILE A 239 -43.55 1.58 12.86
CA ILE A 239 -43.43 2.89 12.20
C ILE A 239 -44.81 3.54 12.02
N THR A 240 -45.81 2.77 11.59
CA THR A 240 -47.14 3.29 11.20
C THR A 240 -48.17 3.19 12.33
N GLY A 241 -47.89 2.38 13.36
CA GLY A 241 -48.81 2.09 14.46
C GLY A 241 -49.98 1.18 14.06
N SER A 242 -49.97 0.58 12.87
CA SER A 242 -51.06 -0.28 12.37
C SER A 242 -50.54 -1.48 11.58
N PRO A 243 -51.20 -2.65 11.67
CA PRO A 243 -50.87 -3.79 10.83
C PRO A 243 -51.22 -3.51 9.36
N TYR A 244 -50.44 -4.09 8.44
CA TYR A 244 -50.64 -3.96 7.01
C TYR A 244 -50.65 -5.35 6.35
N SER A 245 -51.46 -5.54 5.30
CA SER A 245 -51.72 -6.86 4.68
C SER A 245 -51.46 -6.93 3.18
N GLY A 246 -50.98 -5.84 2.56
CA GLY A 246 -50.63 -5.79 1.14
C GLY A 246 -49.18 -6.21 0.88
N THR A 247 -48.71 -5.87 -0.32
CA THR A 247 -47.32 -6.05 -0.73
C THR A 247 -46.41 -4.98 -0.13
N ILE A 248 -45.11 -5.24 -0.07
CA ILE A 248 -44.12 -4.29 0.44
C ILE A 248 -44.16 -2.98 -0.38
N SER A 249 -44.25 -3.04 -1.70
CA SER A 249 -44.38 -1.86 -2.56
C SER A 249 -45.64 -1.05 -2.23
N SER A 250 -46.79 -1.72 -2.04
CA SER A 250 -48.03 -1.02 -1.70
C SER A 250 -48.00 -0.42 -0.29
N ALA A 251 -47.25 -1.02 0.64
CA ALA A 251 -47.00 -0.44 1.96
C ALA A 251 -46.20 0.88 1.83
N ILE A 252 -45.13 0.89 1.03
CA ILE A 252 -44.30 2.08 0.78
C ILE A 252 -45.15 3.20 0.16
N GLU A 253 -46.00 2.88 -0.81
CA GLU A 253 -46.92 3.86 -1.43
C GLU A 253 -47.96 4.41 -0.44
N THR A 254 -48.43 3.57 0.49
CA THR A 254 -49.45 3.95 1.48
C THR A 254 -48.87 4.79 2.61
N PHE A 255 -47.62 4.51 3.02
CA PHE A 255 -46.95 5.09 4.17
C PHE A 255 -45.60 5.70 3.75
N PRO A 256 -45.59 6.97 3.28
CA PRO A 256 -44.36 7.64 2.82
C PRO A 256 -43.24 7.71 3.87
N GLU A 257 -43.56 7.62 5.17
CA GLU A 257 -42.58 7.56 6.25
C GLU A 257 -41.64 6.34 6.16
N LEU A 258 -42.05 5.27 5.49
CA LEU A 258 -41.23 4.07 5.26
C LEU A 258 -40.02 4.32 4.37
N GLU A 259 -40.01 5.41 3.60
CA GLU A 259 -38.86 5.80 2.76
C GLU A 259 -37.67 6.26 3.61
N GLN A 260 -37.92 6.84 4.79
CA GLN A 260 -36.91 7.48 5.64
C GLN A 260 -36.70 6.75 6.97
N ALA A 261 -37.57 5.80 7.32
CA ALA A 261 -37.50 5.04 8.55
C ALA A 261 -36.43 3.93 8.47
N GLU A 262 -35.27 4.17 9.09
CA GLU A 262 -34.19 3.19 9.22
C GLU A 262 -34.60 2.04 10.14
N LEU A 263 -34.53 0.80 9.65
CA LEU A 263 -34.98 -0.42 10.35
C LEU A 263 -34.42 -0.53 11.77
N GLY A 264 -33.12 -0.31 11.96
CA GLY A 264 -32.46 -0.45 13.26
C GLY A 264 -32.94 0.54 14.33
N LYS A 265 -33.71 1.58 13.96
CA LYS A 265 -34.32 2.53 14.91
C LYS A 265 -35.66 2.05 15.47
N TYR A 266 -36.35 1.17 14.75
CA TYR A 266 -37.72 0.75 15.07
C TYR A 266 -37.79 -0.70 15.54
N ILE A 267 -36.92 -1.57 15.03
CA ILE A 267 -36.88 -2.97 15.44
C ILE A 267 -35.50 -3.37 15.96
N LYS A 268 -35.50 -4.32 16.90
CA LYS A 268 -34.27 -4.92 17.39
C LYS A 268 -33.82 -6.02 16.42
N LEU A 269 -32.89 -5.67 15.54
CA LEU A 269 -32.41 -6.54 14.46
C LEU A 269 -31.82 -7.89 14.94
N SER A 270 -31.33 -7.98 16.18
CA SER A 270 -30.86 -9.23 16.79
C SER A 270 -31.91 -10.33 16.90
N ASP A 271 -33.19 -9.93 16.92
CA ASP A 271 -34.30 -10.85 17.17
C ASP A 271 -34.65 -11.67 15.92
N TYR A 272 -34.12 -11.28 14.75
CA TYR A 272 -34.40 -11.89 13.45
C TYR A 272 -33.14 -12.50 12.84
N ASN A 273 -33.30 -13.62 12.13
CA ASN A 273 -32.22 -14.20 11.34
C ASN A 273 -31.96 -13.35 10.10
N LEU A 274 -30.72 -13.37 9.62
CA LEU A 274 -30.34 -12.72 8.37
C LEU A 274 -31.24 -13.18 7.22
N THR A 275 -31.53 -14.47 7.15
CA THR A 275 -32.35 -15.09 6.08
C THR A 275 -33.86 -14.85 6.23
N ASP A 276 -34.32 -14.16 7.27
CA ASP A 276 -35.74 -13.80 7.42
C ASP A 276 -36.15 -12.69 6.42
N ILE A 277 -35.18 -12.01 5.79
CA ILE A 277 -35.39 -11.14 4.62
C ILE A 277 -34.84 -11.88 3.40
N PRO A 278 -35.70 -12.42 2.51
CA PRO A 278 -35.24 -13.22 1.38
C PRO A 278 -34.41 -12.36 0.42
N GLY A 279 -33.32 -12.94 -0.10
CA GLY A 279 -32.53 -12.30 -1.14
C GLY A 279 -31.51 -11.28 -0.63
N ILE A 280 -31.54 -10.90 0.65
CA ILE A 280 -30.55 -10.01 1.27
C ILE A 280 -29.13 -10.57 1.14
N GLU A 281 -28.98 -11.90 1.20
CA GLU A 281 -27.71 -12.58 1.06
C GLU A 281 -27.20 -12.64 -0.39
N SER A 282 -28.10 -12.47 -1.37
CA SER A 282 -27.79 -12.58 -2.80
C SER A 282 -27.59 -11.23 -3.48
N ALA A 283 -28.08 -10.14 -2.90
CA ALA A 283 -27.87 -8.80 -3.41
C ALA A 283 -26.38 -8.40 -3.26
N PRO A 284 -25.74 -7.81 -4.30
CA PRO A 284 -24.41 -7.25 -4.18
C PRO A 284 -24.35 -6.13 -3.14
N LEU A 285 -23.26 -6.03 -2.38
CA LEU A 285 -23.10 -5.03 -1.31
C LEU A 285 -23.35 -3.60 -1.82
N LYS A 286 -22.91 -3.26 -3.03
CA LYS A 286 -23.09 -1.93 -3.63
C LYS A 286 -24.55 -1.51 -3.85
N LYS A 287 -25.50 -2.45 -3.81
CA LYS A 287 -26.92 -2.17 -4.03
C LYS A 287 -27.56 -1.52 -2.80
N PHE A 288 -27.06 -1.83 -1.61
CA PHE A 288 -27.61 -1.30 -0.37
C PHE A 288 -27.32 0.18 -0.20
N TYR A 289 -28.27 0.92 0.36
CA TYR A 289 -28.11 2.34 0.60
C TYR A 289 -26.96 2.60 1.58
N ASN A 290 -26.08 3.54 1.23
CA ASN A 290 -24.90 3.92 2.03
C ASN A 290 -23.98 2.74 2.42
N TRP A 291 -23.92 1.68 1.60
CA TRP A 291 -22.99 0.56 1.79
C TRP A 291 -21.53 1.01 1.99
N GLN A 292 -21.15 2.15 1.39
CA GLN A 292 -19.80 2.69 1.49
C GLN A 292 -19.36 2.94 2.94
N ASN A 293 -20.30 3.13 3.86
CA ASN A 293 -20.06 3.46 5.27
C ASN A 293 -19.90 2.23 6.17
N THR A 294 -20.09 1.03 5.63
CA THR A 294 -19.94 -0.21 6.38
C THR A 294 -18.47 -0.55 6.60
N THR A 295 -18.11 -0.86 7.84
CA THR A 295 -16.78 -1.31 8.22
C THR A 295 -16.55 -2.72 7.67
N ILE A 296 -15.37 -3.00 7.09
CA ILE A 296 -15.09 -4.28 6.43
C ILE A 296 -15.31 -5.47 7.37
N GLY A 297 -14.84 -5.39 8.61
CA GLY A 297 -14.98 -6.43 9.63
C GLY A 297 -16.42 -6.63 10.13
N LEU A 298 -17.34 -5.72 9.78
CA LEU A 298 -18.76 -5.79 10.11
C LEU A 298 -19.62 -6.24 8.91
N VAL A 299 -18.98 -6.74 7.86
CA VAL A 299 -19.59 -7.62 6.85
C VAL A 299 -19.17 -9.06 7.19
N PRO A 300 -20.11 -9.96 7.52
CA PRO A 300 -19.78 -11.33 7.93
C PRO A 300 -18.86 -12.05 6.94
N GLY A 301 -17.71 -12.52 7.43
CA GLY A 301 -16.70 -13.27 6.67
C GLY A 301 -15.81 -12.43 5.74
N LEU A 302 -16.15 -11.18 5.42
CA LEU A 302 -15.42 -10.40 4.42
C LEU A 302 -13.95 -10.16 4.80
N ALA A 303 -13.67 -9.96 6.09
CA ALA A 303 -12.33 -9.76 6.60
C ALA A 303 -11.38 -10.94 6.36
N ASP A 304 -11.94 -12.14 6.19
CA ASP A 304 -11.22 -13.40 6.00
C ASP A 304 -11.14 -13.83 4.51
N VAL A 305 -11.70 -13.04 3.58
CA VAL A 305 -11.61 -13.31 2.13
C VAL A 305 -10.17 -13.03 1.65
N PRO A 306 -9.47 -14.01 1.05
CA PRO A 306 -8.18 -13.77 0.43
C PRO A 306 -8.28 -12.79 -0.75
N PHE A 307 -7.29 -11.91 -0.90
CA PHE A 307 -7.36 -10.81 -1.86
C PHE A 307 -7.40 -11.27 -3.33
N ASP A 308 -6.94 -12.48 -3.63
CA ASP A 308 -7.04 -13.07 -4.98
C ASP A 308 -8.46 -13.58 -5.32
N GLN A 309 -9.34 -13.70 -4.32
CA GLN A 309 -10.74 -14.11 -4.50
C GLN A 309 -11.68 -12.92 -4.74
N PHE A 310 -11.18 -11.68 -4.69
CA PHE A 310 -11.99 -10.52 -5.03
C PHE A 310 -12.28 -10.46 -6.54
N PRO A 311 -13.43 -9.88 -6.95
CA PRO A 311 -13.82 -9.81 -8.36
C PRO A 311 -12.81 -9.06 -9.24
N GLY A 312 -12.01 -8.16 -8.66
CA GLY A 312 -10.82 -7.64 -9.30
C GLY A 312 -9.56 -7.88 -8.49
N ILE A 313 -8.46 -8.15 -9.19
CA ILE A 313 -7.19 -8.59 -8.63
C ILE A 313 -6.16 -7.46 -8.73
N LEU A 314 -5.38 -7.25 -7.67
CA LEU A 314 -4.20 -6.38 -7.72
C LEU A 314 -3.06 -7.06 -8.49
N ILE A 315 -3.06 -6.87 -9.81
CA ILE A 315 -1.95 -7.32 -10.63
C ILE A 315 -0.83 -6.29 -10.49
N PRO A 316 0.36 -6.67 -9.98
CA PRO A 316 1.48 -5.75 -9.91
C PRO A 316 1.87 -5.27 -11.31
N ASP A 317 2.12 -3.98 -11.43
CA ASP A 317 2.59 -3.39 -12.68
C ASP A 317 4.09 -3.62 -12.85
N MET A 318 4.41 -4.74 -13.49
CA MET A 318 5.78 -5.18 -13.77
C MET A 318 6.43 -4.46 -14.96
N SER A 319 5.79 -3.44 -15.54
CA SER A 319 6.32 -2.73 -16.72
C SER A 319 7.66 -2.06 -16.43
N PHE A 320 7.89 -1.66 -15.17
CA PHE A 320 9.13 -1.03 -14.74
C PHE A 320 9.64 -1.62 -13.43
N VAL A 321 10.70 -2.41 -13.54
CA VAL A 321 11.43 -2.97 -12.40
C VAL A 321 12.83 -2.35 -12.38
N GLY A 322 13.16 -1.70 -11.27
CA GLY A 322 14.50 -1.21 -10.97
C GLY A 322 15.19 -2.12 -9.95
N LYS A 323 16.37 -1.73 -9.51
CA LYS A 323 17.04 -2.30 -8.34
C LYS A 323 17.31 -1.22 -7.32
N VAL A 324 17.17 -1.53 -6.05
CA VAL A 324 17.63 -0.66 -4.96
C VAL A 324 19.14 -0.53 -5.07
N ASP A 325 19.68 0.68 -5.25
CA ASP A 325 21.13 0.91 -5.37
C ASP A 325 21.72 1.47 -4.08
N LEU A 326 21.35 2.71 -3.73
CA LEU A 326 21.88 3.39 -2.55
C LEU A 326 20.74 3.91 -1.66
N PRO A 327 20.49 3.28 -0.50
CA PRO A 327 19.70 3.87 0.56
C PRO A 327 20.46 5.02 1.21
N LEU A 328 19.86 6.20 1.26
CA LEU A 328 20.45 7.43 1.77
C LEU A 328 19.48 8.14 2.72
N ARG A 329 20.01 8.64 3.83
CA ARG A 329 19.25 9.24 4.93
C ARG A 329 18.88 10.69 4.68
N GLU A 330 18.14 11.24 5.64
CA GLU A 330 17.64 12.61 5.68
C GLU A 330 18.73 13.69 5.66
N VAL A 331 20.01 13.34 5.71
CA VAL A 331 21.09 14.34 5.57
C VAL A 331 21.24 14.87 4.14
N GLU A 332 20.65 14.18 3.15
CA GLU A 332 20.68 14.59 1.76
C GLU A 332 19.76 15.78 1.45
N ALA A 333 20.08 16.53 0.40
CA ALA A 333 19.35 17.73 -0.02
C ALA A 333 19.39 17.91 -1.55
N ASN A 334 18.50 18.77 -2.08
CA ASN A 334 18.45 19.19 -3.49
C ASN A 334 18.41 18.03 -4.51
N ARG A 335 17.52 17.06 -4.23
CA ARG A 335 17.26 15.90 -5.08
C ARG A 335 16.17 16.21 -6.10
N TRP A 336 16.55 16.38 -7.37
CA TRP A 336 15.64 16.76 -8.45
C TRP A 336 15.21 15.59 -9.35
N LYS A 337 15.96 14.48 -9.37
CA LYS A 337 15.69 13.31 -10.23
C LYS A 337 14.71 12.35 -9.53
N SER A 338 13.69 12.91 -8.87
CA SER A 338 12.69 12.18 -8.11
C SER A 338 11.74 11.43 -9.04
N ILE A 339 11.40 10.19 -8.69
CA ILE A 339 10.39 9.38 -9.37
C ILE A 339 9.17 9.11 -8.47
N SER A 340 9.07 9.79 -7.33
CA SER A 340 7.99 9.66 -6.36
C SER A 340 7.15 10.93 -6.22
N GLY A 341 5.88 10.78 -5.83
CA GLY A 341 4.98 11.90 -5.60
C GLY A 341 3.55 11.46 -5.28
N SER A 342 2.59 12.09 -5.94
CA SER A 342 1.16 11.83 -5.82
C SER A 342 0.46 11.91 -7.16
N TYR A 343 -0.80 11.46 -7.23
CA TYR A 343 -1.63 11.69 -8.40
C TYR A 343 -1.93 13.19 -8.64
N GLN A 344 -1.87 14.03 -7.59
CA GLN A 344 -2.23 15.44 -7.69
C GLN A 344 -1.06 16.34 -8.11
N GLU A 345 0.15 16.08 -7.62
CA GLU A 345 1.36 16.85 -7.98
C GLU A 345 2.18 16.16 -9.09
N GLY A 346 1.82 14.94 -9.46
CA GLY A 346 2.63 14.07 -10.31
C GLY A 346 3.69 13.30 -9.50
N PHE A 347 4.38 12.37 -10.18
CA PHE A 347 5.36 11.48 -9.56
C PHE A 347 6.81 11.95 -9.73
N ASN A 348 7.05 13.23 -9.97
CA ASN A 348 8.40 13.79 -10.13
C ASN A 348 8.66 14.95 -9.17
N VAL A 349 8.09 14.89 -7.96
CA VAL A 349 8.19 15.99 -7.00
C VAL A 349 9.61 16.03 -6.45
N PRO A 350 10.38 17.11 -6.70
CA PRO A 350 11.75 17.23 -6.21
C PRO A 350 11.76 17.42 -4.69
N CYS A 351 12.90 17.09 -4.06
CA CYS A 351 13.13 17.32 -2.64
C CYS A 351 14.27 18.32 -2.44
N THR A 352 14.05 19.33 -1.59
CA THR A 352 15.04 20.40 -1.35
C THR A 352 15.84 20.16 -0.08
N LYS A 353 15.23 19.62 0.98
CA LYS A 353 15.85 19.35 2.29
C LYS A 353 15.33 18.05 2.89
N ASN A 354 16.09 17.45 3.78
CA ASN A 354 15.73 16.22 4.49
C ASN A 354 15.39 15.06 3.55
N CYS A 355 16.16 14.92 2.47
CA CYS A 355 15.81 14.07 1.34
C CYS A 355 16.26 12.64 1.55
N ALA A 356 15.73 11.95 2.56
CA ALA A 356 15.95 10.51 2.69
C ALA A 356 15.32 9.80 1.48
N HIS A 357 16.07 8.91 0.83
CA HIS A 357 15.64 8.25 -0.41
C HIS A 357 16.40 6.96 -0.69
N ILE A 358 15.97 6.24 -1.71
CA ILE A 358 16.82 5.29 -2.43
C ILE A 358 17.20 5.88 -3.79
N GLU A 359 18.44 5.66 -4.23
CA GLU A 359 18.75 5.65 -5.66
C GLU A 359 18.35 4.31 -6.26
N VAL A 360 17.85 4.34 -7.49
CA VAL A 360 17.43 3.16 -8.25
C VAL A 360 18.40 2.94 -9.39
N ALA A 361 18.81 1.68 -9.61
CA ALA A 361 19.58 1.23 -10.77
C ALA A 361 18.67 0.53 -11.79
N GLY A 362 19.04 0.61 -13.07
CA GLY A 362 18.30 -0.04 -14.16
C GLY A 362 18.83 0.38 -15.53
N SER A 363 17.96 0.66 -16.48
CA SER A 363 18.33 1.29 -17.76
C SER A 363 19.07 2.62 -17.54
N ASP A 364 19.81 3.08 -18.56
CA ASP A 364 20.64 4.29 -18.48
C ASP A 364 19.87 5.53 -17.98
N ASN A 365 18.59 5.67 -18.35
CA ASN A 365 17.77 6.78 -17.87
C ASN A 365 17.35 6.62 -16.41
N LEU A 366 17.09 5.40 -15.95
CA LEU A 366 16.59 5.07 -14.62
C LEU A 366 17.70 5.11 -13.57
N THR A 367 18.93 4.77 -13.95
CA THR A 367 20.07 4.76 -13.02
C THR A 367 20.27 6.13 -12.37
N GLY A 368 20.33 6.12 -11.03
CA GLY A 368 20.43 7.32 -10.19
C GLY A 368 19.12 8.12 -10.07
N ALA A 369 18.00 7.61 -10.58
CA ALA A 369 16.68 8.13 -10.24
C ALA A 369 16.37 7.86 -8.77
N GLN A 370 15.58 8.74 -8.15
CA GLN A 370 15.49 8.79 -6.70
C GLN A 370 14.04 8.58 -6.25
N TRP A 371 13.81 7.58 -5.42
CA TRP A 371 12.51 7.40 -4.78
C TRP A 371 12.59 7.96 -3.36
N MET A 372 11.96 9.10 -3.15
CA MET A 372 11.98 9.84 -1.87
C MET A 372 11.17 9.11 -0.79
N SER A 373 11.62 9.21 0.45
CA SER A 373 10.90 8.71 1.60
C SER A 373 9.72 9.61 1.96
N GLY A 374 8.52 9.02 1.98
CA GLY A 374 7.30 9.68 2.43
C GLY A 374 7.23 9.91 3.94
N LYS A 375 8.18 9.35 4.71
CA LYS A 375 8.36 9.67 6.12
C LYS A 375 8.83 11.12 6.31
N PHE A 376 9.66 11.62 5.40
CA PHE A 376 10.25 12.96 5.49
C PHE A 376 9.67 13.97 4.48
N GLN A 377 9.12 13.49 3.35
CA GLN A 377 8.50 14.35 2.34
C GLN A 377 7.00 14.09 2.19
N LYS A 378 6.21 15.15 2.40
CA LYS A 378 4.76 15.17 2.13
C LYS A 378 4.46 15.98 0.88
N VAL A 379 3.48 15.53 0.10
CA VAL A 379 3.02 16.13 -1.17
C VAL A 379 1.51 16.35 -1.10
N LYS A 380 0.95 17.26 -1.91
CA LYS A 380 -0.51 17.41 -2.01
C LYS A 380 -1.14 16.12 -2.54
N GLY A 381 -2.27 15.74 -1.98
CA GLY A 381 -3.05 14.59 -2.42
C GLY A 381 -4.54 14.81 -2.23
N GLY A 382 -5.32 13.80 -2.60
CA GLY A 382 -6.79 13.85 -2.50
C GLY A 382 -7.47 14.78 -3.51
N PHE A 383 -8.80 14.74 -3.51
CA PHE A 383 -9.68 15.53 -4.35
C PHE A 383 -11.09 15.59 -3.75
N GLY A 384 -11.89 16.58 -4.16
CA GLY A 384 -13.22 16.81 -3.59
C GLY A 384 -13.15 17.34 -2.15
N ILE A 385 -14.25 17.21 -1.42
CA ILE A 385 -14.38 17.68 -0.03
C ILE A 385 -13.39 16.92 0.88
N LEU A 386 -13.25 15.61 0.69
CA LEU A 386 -12.31 14.78 1.45
C LEU A 386 -10.84 15.10 1.13
N GLY A 387 -10.56 15.81 0.03
CA GLY A 387 -9.21 16.21 -0.37
C GLY A 387 -8.50 17.12 0.65
N ASN A 388 -9.23 17.73 1.58
CA ASN A 388 -8.66 18.56 2.65
C ASN A 388 -8.27 17.78 3.91
N LEU A 389 -8.67 16.50 4.01
CA LEU A 389 -8.30 15.67 5.16
C LEU A 389 -6.77 15.54 5.26
N ASN A 390 -6.27 15.42 6.49
CA ASN A 390 -4.83 15.43 6.77
C ASN A 390 -4.10 16.66 6.16
N GLY A 391 -4.76 17.83 6.17
CA GLY A 391 -4.23 19.07 5.58
C GLY A 391 -4.04 19.02 4.07
N GLY A 392 -4.72 18.08 3.39
CA GLY A 392 -4.57 17.82 1.96
C GLY A 392 -3.20 17.29 1.56
N LYS A 393 -2.53 16.59 2.49
CA LYS A 393 -1.18 16.05 2.30
C LYS A 393 -1.14 14.54 2.47
N GLU A 394 -0.25 13.92 1.72
CA GLU A 394 0.11 12.51 1.83
C GLU A 394 1.63 12.32 1.79
N PRO A 395 2.18 11.24 2.36
CA PRO A 395 3.53 10.79 2.06
C PRO A 395 3.75 10.66 0.54
N THR A 396 4.91 11.14 0.07
CA THR A 396 5.34 10.86 -1.31
C THR A 396 5.59 9.36 -1.49
N GLY A 397 5.26 8.83 -2.67
CA GLY A 397 5.39 7.40 -2.94
C GLY A 397 4.96 7.02 -4.36
N ARG A 398 4.60 5.74 -4.55
CA ARG A 398 4.21 5.13 -5.83
C ARG A 398 3.03 4.17 -5.67
N HIS A 399 2.44 3.76 -6.79
CA HIS A 399 1.30 2.84 -6.85
C HIS A 399 1.59 1.62 -7.73
N PRO A 400 2.62 0.81 -7.43
CA PRO A 400 2.96 -0.36 -8.25
C PRO A 400 1.90 -1.48 -8.21
N PHE A 401 0.95 -1.41 -7.27
CA PHE A 401 -0.11 -2.42 -7.08
C PHE A 401 -1.50 -1.82 -7.28
N GLY A 402 -1.64 -0.77 -8.08
CA GLY A 402 -2.93 -0.10 -8.31
C GLY A 402 -3.27 0.97 -7.28
N LYS A 403 -4.54 1.38 -7.26
CA LYS A 403 -5.04 2.52 -6.47
C LYS A 403 -5.54 2.13 -5.08
N ALA A 404 -5.56 0.84 -4.73
CA ALA A 404 -5.96 0.39 -3.39
C ALA A 404 -5.10 1.02 -2.28
N PHE A 405 -3.80 1.15 -2.52
CA PHE A 405 -2.88 1.77 -1.58
C PHE A 405 -1.66 2.37 -2.29
N LYS A 406 -1.00 3.30 -1.61
CA LYS A 406 0.30 3.84 -1.98
C LYS A 406 1.42 3.09 -1.28
N GLN A 407 2.43 2.65 -2.01
CA GLN A 407 3.69 2.18 -1.44
C GLN A 407 4.64 3.35 -1.19
N VAL A 408 5.20 3.40 0.02
CA VAL A 408 6.05 4.49 0.50
C VAL A 408 7.32 3.92 1.11
N ILE A 409 8.49 4.48 0.77
CA ILE A 409 9.74 4.19 1.49
C ILE A 409 9.63 4.79 2.90
N TRP A 410 9.67 3.95 3.93
CA TRP A 410 9.39 4.37 5.31
C TRP A 410 10.67 4.52 6.12
N ASP A 411 11.40 3.43 6.37
CA ASP A 411 12.67 3.45 7.09
C ASP A 411 13.85 3.15 6.18
N ILE A 412 14.98 3.81 6.45
CA ILE A 412 16.23 3.68 5.70
C ILE A 412 17.37 3.38 6.67
N ASN A 413 18.12 2.33 6.38
CA ASN A 413 19.32 1.94 7.11
C ASN A 413 20.51 1.87 6.15
N GLU A 414 21.22 2.99 6.04
CA GLU A 414 22.46 3.13 5.25
C GLU A 414 23.52 2.08 5.60
N ALA A 415 23.72 1.80 6.91
CA ALA A 415 24.82 0.94 7.36
C ALA A 415 24.67 -0.51 6.89
N SER A 416 23.43 -0.99 6.80
CA SER A 416 23.10 -2.33 6.28
C SER A 416 22.69 -2.33 4.81
N GLY A 417 22.62 -1.16 4.18
CA GLY A 417 22.11 -1.00 2.83
C GLY A 417 20.68 -1.53 2.69
N SER A 418 19.79 -1.22 3.64
CA SER A 418 18.41 -1.73 3.63
C SER A 418 17.35 -0.66 3.83
N ILE A 419 16.14 -0.95 3.39
CA ILE A 419 14.96 -0.11 3.55
C ILE A 419 13.74 -0.94 3.93
N THR A 420 12.77 -0.30 4.57
CA THR A 420 11.40 -0.81 4.71
C THR A 420 10.46 0.06 3.88
N THR A 421 9.38 -0.54 3.41
CA THR A 421 8.26 0.19 2.81
C THR A 421 6.99 -0.02 3.61
N ALA A 422 6.08 0.94 3.53
CA ALA A 422 4.76 0.86 4.11
C ALA A 422 3.67 1.12 3.07
N MET A 423 2.49 0.56 3.29
CA MET A 423 1.27 0.89 2.57
C MET A 423 0.54 2.02 3.29
N PHE A 424 0.02 2.96 2.50
CA PHE A 424 -0.89 4.00 2.95
C PHE A 424 -2.17 3.92 2.13
N PHE A 425 -3.31 3.94 2.82
CA PHE A 425 -4.65 3.90 2.27
C PHE A 425 -5.27 5.30 2.31
N ARG A 426 -6.39 5.46 1.61
CA ARG A 426 -7.16 6.70 1.58
C ARG A 426 -8.63 6.39 1.84
N ILE A 427 -9.38 7.43 2.17
CA ILE A 427 -10.82 7.38 2.29
C ILE A 427 -11.43 7.79 0.97
N CYS A 428 -12.44 7.07 0.50
CA CYS A 428 -13.23 7.45 -0.67
C CYS A 428 -14.72 7.32 -0.35
N LYS A 429 -15.51 8.29 -0.81
CA LYS A 429 -16.97 8.26 -0.71
C LYS A 429 -17.54 8.80 -2.01
N ARG A 430 -17.78 7.91 -2.97
CA ARG A 430 -18.23 8.25 -4.31
C ARG A 430 -19.58 7.56 -4.58
N GLY A 431 -20.25 7.97 -5.65
CA GLY A 431 -21.41 7.24 -6.18
C GLY A 431 -22.70 7.24 -5.33
N GLY A 432 -22.73 7.84 -4.14
CA GLY A 432 -23.94 8.04 -3.32
C GLY A 432 -24.69 9.35 -3.65
N PHE A 433 -25.61 9.76 -2.76
CA PHE A 433 -26.35 11.03 -2.87
C PHE A 433 -25.43 12.26 -2.94
N ILE A 434 -24.22 12.15 -2.35
CA ILE A 434 -23.16 13.18 -2.41
C ILE A 434 -21.82 12.50 -2.72
N ASP A 435 -21.15 12.90 -3.81
CA ASP A 435 -19.75 12.52 -4.06
C ASP A 435 -18.83 13.45 -3.25
N LEU A 436 -18.18 12.92 -2.22
CA LEU A 436 -17.26 13.68 -1.37
C LEU A 436 -15.81 13.64 -1.90
N GLY A 437 -15.57 12.87 -2.96
CA GLY A 437 -14.24 12.62 -3.52
C GLY A 437 -13.44 11.60 -2.72
N CYS A 438 -12.13 11.78 -2.69
CA CYS A 438 -11.23 10.93 -1.92
C CYS A 438 -10.18 11.76 -1.19
N SER A 439 -9.78 11.29 -0.03
CA SER A 439 -8.71 11.89 0.74
C SER A 439 -7.33 11.65 0.12
N PRO A 440 -6.28 12.33 0.62
CA PRO A 440 -4.92 11.88 0.43
C PRO A 440 -4.72 10.46 1.01
N TYR A 441 -3.69 9.74 0.56
CA TYR A 441 -3.26 8.45 1.12
C TYR A 441 -2.49 8.66 2.42
N PHE A 442 -3.20 8.75 3.55
CA PHE A 442 -2.59 9.00 4.86
C PHE A 442 -2.96 7.96 5.93
N ILE A 443 -3.90 7.05 5.66
CA ILE A 443 -4.27 5.99 6.61
C ILE A 443 -3.20 4.91 6.57
N GLY A 444 -2.50 4.70 7.69
CA GLY A 444 -1.30 3.87 7.75
C GLY A 444 -0.36 4.37 8.84
N PRO A 445 0.93 3.96 8.80
CA PRO A 445 1.52 3.00 7.87
C PRO A 445 1.07 1.56 8.17
N VAL A 446 0.93 0.72 7.14
CA VAL A 446 0.92 -0.75 7.28
C VAL A 446 2.27 -1.28 6.77
N PRO A 447 3.12 -1.93 7.59
CA PRO A 447 4.44 -2.41 7.17
C PRO A 447 4.34 -3.39 6.01
N PHE A 448 5.12 -3.24 4.93
CA PHE A 448 4.88 -3.98 3.68
C PHE A 448 6.04 -4.88 3.23
N PHE A 449 7.14 -4.30 2.74
CA PHE A 449 8.29 -5.04 2.26
C PHE A 449 9.57 -4.50 2.85
N THR A 450 10.55 -5.39 3.01
CA THR A 450 11.93 -5.05 3.31
C THR A 450 12.81 -5.37 2.11
N TYR A 451 13.58 -4.37 1.68
CA TYR A 451 14.55 -4.48 0.58
C TYR A 451 15.97 -4.21 1.07
N LYS A 452 16.94 -4.78 0.36
CA LYS A 452 18.37 -4.48 0.47
C LYS A 452 18.90 -3.96 -0.85
N GLU A 453 20.09 -3.38 -0.83
CA GLU A 453 20.85 -3.08 -2.05
C GLU A 453 20.84 -4.29 -3.00
N MET A 454 20.73 -3.99 -4.29
CA MET A 454 20.58 -4.91 -5.42
C MET A 454 19.25 -5.66 -5.52
N ASP A 455 18.36 -5.54 -4.53
CA ASP A 455 17.05 -6.17 -4.64
C ASP A 455 16.23 -5.49 -5.75
N PRO A 456 15.57 -6.29 -6.61
CA PRO A 456 14.59 -5.77 -7.55
C PRO A 456 13.41 -5.11 -6.82
N ILE A 457 12.96 -3.97 -7.33
CA ILE A 457 11.82 -3.21 -6.80
C ILE A 457 10.92 -2.76 -7.94
N ILE A 458 9.61 -2.97 -7.78
CA ILE A 458 8.58 -2.60 -8.75
C ILE A 458 8.31 -1.11 -8.59
N LEU A 459 8.44 -0.36 -9.69
CA LEU A 459 8.26 1.09 -9.68
C LEU A 459 6.83 1.48 -10.05
N GLY A 460 6.11 0.65 -10.81
CA GLY A 460 4.76 0.94 -11.31
C GLY A 460 4.70 2.01 -12.40
N THR A 461 3.50 2.30 -12.89
CA THR A 461 3.22 3.36 -13.88
C THR A 461 2.43 4.54 -13.31
N PRO A 462 2.50 5.72 -13.97
CA PRO A 462 3.47 6.05 -15.02
C PRO A 462 4.88 6.18 -14.44
N LEU A 463 5.91 5.79 -15.21
CA LEU A 463 7.30 6.08 -14.86
C LEU A 463 7.89 7.08 -15.86
N SER A 464 8.04 8.31 -15.38
CA SER A 464 8.83 9.35 -16.03
C SER A 464 10.04 9.65 -15.16
N VAL A 465 11.23 9.68 -15.74
CA VAL A 465 12.45 10.09 -15.04
C VAL A 465 12.79 11.52 -15.46
N PRO A 466 12.92 12.48 -14.52
CA PRO A 466 13.25 13.85 -14.87
C PRO A 466 14.59 13.90 -15.59
N LYS A 467 14.66 14.70 -16.66
CA LYS A 467 15.91 15.01 -17.35
C LYS A 467 16.34 16.41 -16.93
N LYS A 468 17.64 16.59 -16.70
CA LYS A 468 18.19 17.92 -16.49
C LYS A 468 18.02 18.68 -17.81
N VAL A 469 17.18 19.70 -17.82
CA VAL A 469 17.12 20.63 -18.95
C VAL A 469 18.43 21.40 -18.90
N ALA A 470 19.29 21.19 -19.89
CA ALA A 470 20.46 22.05 -20.05
C ALA A 470 19.93 23.47 -20.36
N PRO A 471 20.48 24.51 -19.71
CA PRO A 471 20.06 25.89 -19.94
C PRO A 471 20.24 26.32 -21.40
#